data_AF-A0A950SDD7-F1
#
_entry.id   AF-A0A950SDD7-F1
#
_cell.length_a   1.000
_cell.length_b   1.000
_cell.length_c   1.000
_cell.angle_alpha   90.00
_cell.angle_beta   90.00
_cell.angle_gamma   90.00
#
_symmetry.space_group_name_H-M   'P 1'
#
loop_
_entity.id
_entity.type
_entity.pdbx_description
1 polymer ?
#
loop_
_entity_poly.entity_id
_entity_poly.type
_entity_poly.pdbx_seq_one_letter_code
_entity_poly.pdbx_strand_id
1 'polypeptide(L)'
;MTGGGGIWAAERVLADLERLVLHAPPRVEFFDEAAARLKRAVQFDGACWHTLDPGSGLITQHRLQDLPDRFPVLAHNEYAVEDVNKFDQLARAKRKAATMAHATGGHPERSARFRDLLTPAGLGPELRSAFVADGCAWGSLIVVRRAGEPEFTEREVELFDRASGLFARAVRRGLVAEACDSTVPLPDAPGVIELDRSGGVLGLSSSAEPLLAELSGGTV
;
A
#
# COMPACT_ATOMS: atom_id res chain seq x y z
N MET A 1 -7.44 14.50 26.51
CA MET A 1 -6.10 14.10 26.97
C MET A 1 -5.24 13.85 25.74
N THR A 2 -4.49 14.85 25.31
CA THR A 2 -3.63 14.80 24.12
C THR A 2 -2.30 14.15 24.50
N GLY A 3 -2.14 12.88 24.15
CA GLY A 3 -0.88 12.17 24.30
C GLY A 3 0.15 12.73 23.34
N GLY A 4 1.00 13.65 23.83
CA GLY A 4 2.22 14.11 23.16
C GLY A 4 3.23 12.96 23.05
N GLY A 5 2.98 12.02 22.15
CA GLY A 5 3.98 11.05 21.73
C GLY A 5 4.93 11.76 20.77
N GLY A 6 6.18 11.98 21.19
CA GLY A 6 7.21 12.60 20.36
C GLY A 6 7.36 11.92 19.00
N ILE A 7 7.82 12.68 17.99
CA ILE A 7 8.03 12.20 16.63
C ILE A 7 8.97 10.98 16.64
N TRP A 8 8.55 9.88 16.04
CA TRP A 8 9.34 8.67 15.92
C TRP A 8 10.44 8.86 14.87
N ALA A 9 11.63 8.33 15.15
CA ALA A 9 12.67 8.16 14.13
C ALA A 9 12.20 7.18 13.04
N ALA A 10 12.70 7.36 11.81
CA ALA A 10 12.34 6.53 10.66
C ALA A 10 12.61 5.04 10.93
N GLU A 11 13.76 4.71 11.54
CA GLU A 11 14.17 3.36 11.89
C GLU A 11 13.16 2.70 12.84
N ARG A 12 12.63 3.47 13.80
CA ARG A 12 11.63 2.96 14.74
C ARG A 12 10.31 2.65 14.03
N VAL A 13 9.85 3.52 13.13
CA VAL A 13 8.62 3.29 12.36
C VAL A 13 8.77 2.07 11.46
N LEU A 14 9.90 1.94 10.75
CA LEU A 14 10.16 0.78 9.87
C LEU A 14 10.19 -0.53 10.65
N ALA A 15 10.86 -0.58 11.80
CA ALA A 15 10.89 -1.77 12.65
C ALA A 15 9.49 -2.14 13.17
N ASP A 16 8.64 -1.15 13.44
CA ASP A 16 7.27 -1.41 13.91
C ASP A 16 6.33 -1.84 12.78
N LEU A 17 6.49 -1.27 11.58
CA LEU A 17 5.82 -1.74 10.36
C LEU A 17 6.22 -3.16 9.99
N GLU A 18 7.49 -3.53 10.16
CA GLU A 18 7.95 -4.89 9.94
C GLU A 18 7.27 -5.89 10.89
N ARG A 19 7.13 -5.55 12.17
CA ARG A 19 6.34 -6.37 13.12
C ARG A 19 4.87 -6.47 12.71
N LEU A 20 4.28 -5.38 12.24
CA LEU A 20 2.89 -5.37 11.77
C LEU A 20 2.70 -6.30 10.56
N VAL A 21 3.64 -6.30 9.60
CA VAL A 21 3.64 -7.23 8.45
C VAL A 21 3.71 -8.69 8.92
N LEU A 22 4.52 -8.98 9.94
CA LEU A 22 4.65 -10.32 10.52
C LEU A 22 3.41 -10.76 11.30
N HIS A 23 2.62 -9.82 11.83
CA HIS A 23 1.34 -10.15 12.46
C HIS A 23 0.26 -10.52 11.44
N ALA A 24 0.36 -10.02 10.20
CA ALA A 24 -0.62 -10.20 9.12
C ALA A 24 -2.08 -10.01 9.54
N PRO A 25 -2.44 -8.80 10.03
CA PRO A 25 -3.84 -8.47 10.14
C PRO A 25 -4.50 -8.43 8.75
N PRO A 26 -5.85 -8.49 8.66
CA PRO A 26 -6.57 -8.24 7.42
C PRO A 26 -6.10 -6.96 6.72
N ARG A 27 -6.08 -6.92 5.39
CA ARG A 27 -5.46 -5.80 4.64
C ARG A 27 -6.02 -4.42 5.02
N VAL A 28 -7.32 -4.37 5.28
CA VAL A 28 -8.00 -3.14 5.72
C VAL A 28 -7.43 -2.62 7.04
N GLU A 29 -7.27 -3.50 8.03
CA GLU A 29 -6.68 -3.17 9.32
C GLU A 29 -5.20 -2.82 9.18
N PHE A 30 -4.46 -3.56 8.34
CA PHE A 30 -3.07 -3.25 8.04
C PHE A 30 -2.89 -1.81 7.56
N PHE A 31 -3.72 -1.34 6.62
CA PHE A 31 -3.59 0.02 6.08
C PHE A 31 -3.86 1.10 7.14
N ASP A 32 -4.87 0.90 7.99
CA ASP A 32 -5.18 1.85 9.06
C ASP A 32 -4.06 1.89 10.12
N GLU A 33 -3.56 0.71 10.50
CA GLU A 33 -2.47 0.55 11.45
C GLU A 33 -1.14 1.08 10.93
N ALA A 34 -0.86 0.89 9.64
CA ALA A 34 0.31 1.43 8.97
C ALA A 34 0.23 2.96 8.88
N ALA A 35 -0.93 3.52 8.51
CA ALA A 35 -1.16 4.96 8.49
C ALA A 35 -0.94 5.59 9.87
N ALA A 36 -1.47 4.97 10.93
CA ALA A 36 -1.30 5.44 12.30
C ALA A 36 0.19 5.47 12.75
N ARG A 37 0.99 4.48 12.33
CA ARG A 37 2.44 4.42 12.61
C ARG A 37 3.23 5.43 11.80
N LEU A 38 2.92 5.58 10.51
CA LEU A 38 3.54 6.60 9.66
C LEU A 38 3.27 8.01 10.19
N LYS A 39 2.05 8.30 10.66
CA LYS A 39 1.69 9.58 11.31
C LYS A 39 2.51 9.89 12.56
N ARG A 40 3.22 8.91 13.16
CA ARG A 40 4.16 9.16 14.26
C ARG A 40 5.49 9.75 13.81
N ALA A 41 5.88 9.62 12.53
CA ALA A 41 7.11 10.19 11.99
C ALA A 41 6.86 11.33 10.98
N VAL A 42 5.81 11.20 10.16
CA VAL A 42 5.49 12.13 9.08
C VAL A 42 4.07 12.63 9.26
N GLN A 43 3.90 13.94 9.45
CA GLN A 43 2.56 14.52 9.47
C GLN A 43 1.99 14.53 8.04
N PHE A 44 0.77 14.02 7.89
CA PHE A 44 -0.03 14.11 6.68
C PHE A 44 -1.52 14.18 7.08
N ASP A 45 -2.29 14.90 6.28
CA ASP A 45 -3.70 15.20 6.55
C ASP A 45 -4.64 14.15 5.96
N GLY A 46 -4.17 13.36 4.99
CA GLY A 46 -4.95 12.31 4.37
C GLY A 46 -4.09 11.25 3.70
N ALA A 47 -4.63 10.04 3.61
CA ALA A 47 -3.98 8.91 2.94
C ALA A 47 -4.98 8.11 2.10
N CYS A 48 -4.50 7.60 0.96
CA CYS A 48 -5.23 6.70 0.08
C CYS A 48 -4.33 5.53 -0.29
N TRP A 49 -4.69 4.35 0.21
CA TRP A 49 -3.99 3.09 -0.03
C TRP A 49 -4.70 2.33 -1.14
N HIS A 50 -3.93 1.64 -1.98
CA HIS A 50 -4.43 0.86 -3.08
C HIS A 50 -3.78 -0.52 -3.09
N THR A 51 -4.55 -1.54 -3.42
CA THR A 51 -4.00 -2.81 -3.92
C THR A 51 -4.00 -2.76 -5.45
N LEU A 52 -2.97 -3.33 -6.06
CA LEU A 52 -2.84 -3.44 -7.52
C LEU A 52 -2.85 -4.90 -7.92
N ASP A 53 -3.48 -5.21 -9.06
CA ASP A 53 -3.26 -6.48 -9.74
C ASP A 53 -1.83 -6.49 -10.31
N PRO A 54 -0.95 -7.43 -9.88
CA PRO A 54 0.43 -7.48 -10.35
C PRO A 54 0.55 -7.80 -11.84
N GLY A 55 -0.48 -8.37 -12.48
CA GLY A 55 -0.48 -8.69 -13.92
C GLY A 55 -0.76 -7.46 -14.79
N SER A 56 -1.80 -6.69 -14.45
CA SER A 56 -2.23 -5.52 -15.24
C SER A 56 -1.74 -4.17 -14.71
N GLY A 57 -1.37 -4.09 -13.43
CA GLY A 57 -1.11 -2.82 -12.73
C GLY A 57 -2.38 -2.05 -12.35
N LEU A 58 -3.57 -2.62 -12.54
CA LEU A 58 -4.84 -1.95 -12.22
C LEU A 58 -5.14 -1.98 -10.72
N ILE A 59 -5.73 -0.90 -10.22
CA ILE A 59 -6.24 -0.81 -8.85
C ILE A 59 -7.39 -1.80 -8.69
N THR A 60 -7.28 -2.66 -7.69
CA THR A 60 -8.30 -3.66 -7.35
C THR A 60 -9.13 -3.25 -6.14
N GLN A 61 -8.54 -2.51 -5.19
CA GLN A 61 -9.23 -1.97 -4.01
C GLN A 61 -8.55 -0.68 -3.54
N HIS A 62 -9.28 0.14 -2.78
CA HIS A 62 -8.74 1.31 -2.08
C HIS A 62 -9.23 1.44 -0.63
N ARG A 63 -8.41 2.05 0.22
CA ARG A 63 -8.73 2.41 1.62
C ARG A 63 -8.32 3.85 1.86
N LEU A 64 -9.26 4.67 2.35
CA LEU A 64 -9.07 6.09 2.61
C LEU A 64 -8.94 6.36 4.11
N GLN A 65 -8.05 7.27 4.49
CA GLN A 65 -8.06 7.91 5.80
C GLN A 65 -8.12 9.42 5.61
N ASP A 66 -9.10 10.05 6.24
CA ASP A 66 -9.29 11.51 6.29
C ASP A 66 -9.43 12.18 4.90
N LEU A 67 -9.85 11.43 3.88
CA LEU A 67 -10.10 11.92 2.52
C LEU A 67 -11.49 11.51 2.02
N PRO A 68 -12.18 12.35 1.24
CA PRO A 68 -13.41 11.98 0.57
C PRO A 68 -13.13 10.97 -0.55
N ASP A 69 -14.06 10.06 -0.79
CA ASP A 69 -13.94 9.12 -1.91
C ASP A 69 -14.17 9.83 -3.25
N ARG A 70 -13.13 9.83 -4.08
CA ARG A 70 -13.11 10.39 -5.45
C ARG A 70 -12.47 9.41 -6.43
N PHE A 71 -12.59 8.10 -6.15
CA PHE A 71 -11.91 7.05 -6.91
C PHE A 71 -12.04 7.17 -8.44
N PRO A 72 -13.21 7.44 -9.05
CA PRO A 72 -13.32 7.57 -10.50
C PRO A 72 -12.42 8.67 -11.08
N VAL A 73 -12.27 9.78 -10.36
CA VAL A 73 -11.44 10.92 -10.79
C VAL A 73 -9.95 10.59 -10.63
N LEU A 74 -9.59 9.95 -9.52
CA LEU A 74 -8.23 9.45 -9.28
C LEU A 74 -7.82 8.43 -10.35
N ALA A 75 -8.67 7.45 -10.63
CA ALA A 75 -8.42 6.42 -11.63
C ALA A 75 -8.33 7.02 -13.04
N HIS A 76 -9.19 8.00 -13.37
CA HIS A 76 -9.10 8.71 -14.64
C HIS A 76 -7.74 9.42 -14.79
N ASN A 77 -7.29 10.16 -13.76
CA ASN A 77 -5.94 10.72 -13.82
C ASN A 77 -4.91 9.61 -13.99
N GLU A 78 -4.95 8.58 -13.16
CA GLU A 78 -3.93 7.54 -13.11
C GLU A 78 -3.73 6.83 -14.46
N TYR A 79 -4.81 6.47 -15.15
CA TYR A 79 -4.73 5.64 -16.36
C TYR A 79 -4.92 6.38 -17.69
N ALA A 80 -5.59 7.54 -17.68
CA ALA A 80 -6.02 8.21 -18.92
C ALA A 80 -5.38 9.59 -19.14
N VAL A 81 -4.66 10.13 -18.15
CA VAL A 81 -4.06 11.46 -18.23
C VAL A 81 -2.55 11.37 -18.04
N GLU A 82 -1.77 11.92 -18.97
CA GLU A 82 -0.32 12.05 -18.76
C GLU A 82 -0.03 12.93 -17.54
N ASP A 83 0.80 12.42 -16.63
CA ASP A 83 1.16 13.12 -15.39
C ASP A 83 2.45 12.51 -14.82
N VAL A 84 2.96 13.11 -13.74
CA VAL A 84 4.18 12.66 -13.04
C VAL A 84 3.86 11.65 -11.95
N ASN A 85 4.83 10.86 -11.50
CA ASN A 85 4.70 9.94 -10.36
C ASN A 85 3.52 8.96 -10.49
N LYS A 86 3.20 8.48 -11.69
CA LYS A 86 2.23 7.39 -11.86
C LYS A 86 2.70 6.15 -11.09
N PHE A 87 1.76 5.33 -10.63
CA PHE A 87 2.07 4.14 -9.83
C PHE A 87 2.98 3.17 -10.60
N ASP A 88 2.76 3.01 -11.91
CA ASP A 88 3.62 2.20 -12.79
C ASP A 88 5.01 2.81 -12.98
N GLN A 89 5.11 4.14 -13.11
CA GLN A 89 6.37 4.88 -13.20
C GLN A 89 7.18 4.69 -11.92
N LEU A 90 6.58 4.87 -10.74
CA LEU A 90 7.23 4.68 -9.44
C LEU A 90 7.62 3.22 -9.20
N ALA A 91 6.79 2.27 -9.62
CA ALA A 91 7.10 0.85 -9.51
C ALA A 91 8.37 0.47 -10.29
N ARG A 92 8.59 1.10 -11.46
CA ARG A 92 9.77 0.88 -12.32
C ARG A 92 11.00 1.72 -11.95
N ALA A 93 10.79 2.84 -11.26
CA ALA A 93 11.87 3.75 -10.86
C ALA A 93 12.80 3.13 -9.80
N LYS A 94 14.02 3.67 -9.64
CA LYS A 94 14.93 3.25 -8.57
C LYS A 94 14.36 3.56 -7.17
N ARG A 95 13.78 4.75 -7.04
CA ARG A 95 13.03 5.21 -5.86
C ARG A 95 11.56 4.94 -6.07
N LYS A 96 10.91 4.28 -5.12
CA LYS A 96 9.51 3.90 -5.14
C LYS A 96 8.60 4.99 -4.57
N ALA A 97 9.16 6.00 -3.91
CA ALA A 97 8.43 7.16 -3.41
C ALA A 97 8.99 8.48 -3.96
N ALA A 98 8.09 9.43 -4.27
CA ALA A 98 8.43 10.76 -4.75
C ALA A 98 7.33 11.79 -4.44
N THR A 99 7.72 13.07 -4.34
CA THR A 99 6.77 14.19 -4.24
C THR A 99 6.45 14.75 -5.61
N MET A 100 5.26 15.34 -5.73
CA MET A 100 4.86 16.04 -6.95
C MET A 100 5.73 17.27 -7.21
N ALA A 101 6.08 18.06 -6.18
CA ALA A 101 6.90 19.24 -6.38
C ALA A 101 8.30 18.87 -6.90
N HIS A 102 8.90 17.79 -6.41
CA HIS A 102 10.19 17.34 -6.95
C HIS A 102 10.07 16.92 -8.42
N ALA A 103 9.06 16.11 -8.76
CA ALA A 103 8.86 15.60 -10.12
C ALA A 103 8.51 16.70 -11.14
N THR A 104 8.00 17.85 -10.67
CA THR A 104 7.68 19.01 -11.51
C THR A 104 8.72 20.12 -11.44
N GLY A 105 9.80 19.96 -10.67
CA GLY A 105 10.84 20.99 -10.49
C GLY A 105 10.36 22.22 -9.73
N GLY A 106 9.45 22.05 -8.77
CA GLY A 106 8.84 23.12 -7.97
C GLY A 106 7.60 23.77 -8.61
N HIS A 107 7.07 23.17 -9.68
CA HIS A 107 5.96 23.69 -10.47
C HIS A 107 4.75 22.73 -10.48
N PRO A 108 4.14 22.45 -9.31
CA PRO A 108 3.07 21.45 -9.21
C PRO A 108 1.87 21.78 -10.09
N GLU A 109 1.64 23.04 -10.44
CA GLU A 109 0.63 23.50 -11.40
C GLU A 109 0.75 22.88 -12.80
N ARG A 110 1.89 22.27 -13.15
CA ARG A 110 2.06 21.50 -14.39
C ARG A 110 1.28 20.19 -14.37
N SER A 111 1.07 19.60 -13.19
CA SER A 111 0.28 18.37 -13.02
C SER A 111 -1.20 18.64 -13.20
N ALA A 112 -1.87 17.83 -14.03
CA ALA A 112 -3.32 17.89 -14.18
C ALA A 112 -4.01 17.55 -12.86
N ARG A 113 -3.52 16.54 -12.12
CA ARG A 113 -4.11 16.19 -10.83
C ARG A 113 -4.01 17.33 -9.81
N PHE A 114 -2.92 18.10 -9.83
CA PHE A 114 -2.78 19.22 -8.90
C PHE A 114 -3.85 20.28 -9.11
N ARG A 115 -4.07 20.66 -10.37
CA ARG A 115 -5.05 21.68 -10.75
C ARG A 115 -6.48 21.21 -10.57
N ASP A 116 -6.76 19.97 -10.95
CA ASP A 116 -8.13 19.51 -11.16
C ASP A 116 -8.66 18.64 -9.99
N LEU A 117 -7.78 18.05 -9.18
CA LEU A 117 -8.15 17.21 -8.03
C LEU A 117 -7.71 17.83 -6.70
N LEU A 118 -6.43 18.15 -6.53
CA LEU A 118 -5.90 18.56 -5.22
C LEU A 118 -6.32 19.98 -4.85
N THR A 119 -6.10 20.96 -5.73
CA THR A 119 -6.42 22.37 -5.46
C THR A 119 -7.90 22.58 -5.13
N PRO A 120 -8.88 22.02 -5.89
CA PRO A 120 -10.29 22.18 -5.57
C PRO A 120 -10.71 21.49 -4.25
N ALA A 121 -9.92 20.51 -3.79
CA ALA A 121 -10.13 19.83 -2.51
C ALA A 121 -9.42 20.51 -1.34
N GLY A 122 -8.74 21.64 -1.55
CA GLY A 122 -7.96 22.32 -0.51
C GLY A 122 -6.70 21.56 -0.09
N LEU A 123 -6.17 20.70 -0.97
CA LEU A 123 -4.95 19.91 -0.77
C LEU A 123 -3.77 20.55 -1.51
N GLY A 124 -2.55 20.32 -1.02
CA GLY A 124 -1.31 20.88 -1.57
C GLY A 124 -0.23 19.82 -1.74
N PRO A 125 0.74 19.71 -0.81
CA PRO A 125 1.79 18.71 -0.87
C PRO A 125 1.27 17.29 -1.08
N GLU A 126 1.80 16.58 -2.07
CA GLU A 126 1.48 15.17 -2.35
C GLU A 126 2.76 14.35 -2.45
N LEU A 127 2.78 13.22 -1.74
CA LEU A 127 3.78 12.16 -1.86
C LEU A 127 3.08 10.87 -2.27
N ARG A 128 3.58 10.25 -3.33
CA ARG A 128 3.12 8.94 -3.80
C ARG A 128 4.21 7.89 -3.58
N SER A 129 3.81 6.67 -3.24
CA SER A 129 4.70 5.51 -3.13
C SER A 129 4.10 4.29 -3.80
N ALA A 130 4.90 3.53 -4.54
CA ALA A 130 4.53 2.21 -5.07
C ALA A 130 5.03 1.11 -4.12
N PHE A 131 4.28 0.02 -3.97
CA PHE A 131 4.65 -1.13 -3.15
C PHE A 131 5.25 -2.20 -4.05
N VAL A 132 6.57 -2.38 -4.01
CA VAL A 132 7.27 -3.30 -4.89
C VAL A 132 7.99 -4.38 -4.09
N ALA A 133 7.73 -5.64 -4.41
CA ALA A 133 8.48 -6.80 -3.93
C ALA A 133 8.64 -7.80 -5.06
N ASP A 134 9.83 -8.40 -5.14
CA ASP A 134 10.17 -9.45 -6.11
C ASP A 134 9.91 -9.04 -7.57
N GLY A 135 10.10 -7.76 -7.88
CA GLY A 135 9.90 -7.20 -9.23
C GLY A 135 8.46 -6.88 -9.60
N CYS A 136 7.49 -7.14 -8.72
CA CYS A 136 6.06 -6.90 -8.95
C CYS A 136 5.52 -5.75 -8.10
N ALA A 137 4.60 -4.98 -8.66
CA ALA A 137 3.84 -3.97 -7.92
C ALA A 137 2.59 -4.62 -7.31
N TRP A 138 2.44 -4.49 -6.00
CA TRP A 138 1.33 -5.09 -5.24
C TRP A 138 0.33 -4.04 -4.76
N GLY A 139 0.70 -2.77 -4.79
CA GLY A 139 -0.10 -1.70 -4.22
C GLY A 139 0.56 -0.35 -4.39
N SER A 140 -0.10 0.67 -3.86
CA SER A 140 0.43 2.02 -3.81
C SER A 140 -0.21 2.84 -2.69
N LEU A 141 0.43 3.96 -2.37
CA LEU A 141 0.01 4.93 -1.38
C LEU A 141 0.08 6.32 -1.96
N ILE A 142 -0.91 7.13 -1.63
CA ILE A 142 -0.88 8.58 -1.75
C ILE A 142 -1.05 9.14 -0.35
N VAL A 143 -0.15 10.04 0.07
CA VAL A 143 -0.36 10.87 1.26
C VAL A 143 -0.33 12.34 0.85
N VAL A 144 -1.18 13.13 1.48
CA VAL A 144 -1.35 14.55 1.17
C VAL A 144 -1.32 15.40 2.43
N ARG A 145 -0.90 16.64 2.27
CA ARG A 145 -1.11 17.71 3.25
C ARG A 145 -2.10 18.74 2.70
N ARG A 146 -2.71 19.51 3.60
CA ARG A 146 -3.57 20.65 3.23
C ARG A 146 -2.77 21.72 2.49
N ALA A 147 -3.48 22.49 1.66
CA ALA A 147 -2.88 23.65 1.00
C ALA A 147 -2.32 24.62 2.05
N GLY A 148 -1.09 25.11 1.81
CA GLY A 148 -0.37 26.01 2.71
C GLY A 148 0.55 25.31 3.73
N GLU A 149 0.42 23.99 3.90
CA GLU A 149 1.37 23.20 4.70
C GLU A 149 2.72 23.05 3.97
N PRO A 150 3.82 22.84 4.72
CA PRO A 150 5.14 22.67 4.12
C PRO A 150 5.24 21.39 3.28
N GLU A 151 6.13 21.41 2.29
CA GLU A 151 6.44 20.22 1.49
C GLU A 151 6.99 19.06 2.32
N PHE A 152 6.83 17.84 1.80
CA PHE A 152 7.49 16.67 2.35
C PHE A 152 9.01 16.78 2.16
N THR A 153 9.75 16.56 3.24
CA THR A 153 11.22 16.59 3.21
C THR A 153 11.79 15.32 2.60
N GLU A 154 13.03 15.39 2.13
CA GLU A 154 13.72 14.23 1.55
C GLU A 154 13.80 13.03 2.51
N ARG A 155 13.96 13.27 3.81
CA ARG A 155 13.96 12.21 4.83
C ARG A 155 12.59 11.55 4.99
N GLU A 156 11.52 12.32 4.85
CA GLU A 156 10.16 11.78 4.87
C GLU A 156 9.95 10.92 3.62
N VAL A 157 10.36 11.39 2.43
CA VAL A 157 10.29 10.60 1.19
C VAL A 157 11.08 9.30 1.29
N GLU A 158 12.30 9.33 1.85
CA GLU A 158 13.13 8.15 2.07
C GLU A 158 12.46 7.10 2.97
N LEU A 159 11.69 7.53 3.99
CA LEU A 159 10.94 6.60 4.82
C LEU A 159 9.89 5.81 4.00
N PHE A 160 9.13 6.49 3.14
CA PHE A 160 8.13 5.83 2.28
C PHE A 160 8.78 4.94 1.21
N ASP A 161 9.95 5.32 0.71
CA ASP A 161 10.75 4.52 -0.21
C ASP A 161 11.20 3.21 0.46
N ARG A 162 11.82 3.31 1.65
CA ARG A 162 12.27 2.15 2.44
C ARG A 162 11.11 1.24 2.88
N ALA A 163 9.92 1.80 3.09
CA ALA A 163 8.74 1.02 3.47
C ALA A 163 8.06 0.29 2.30
N SER A 164 8.39 0.61 1.04
CA SER A 164 7.77 0.04 -0.16
C SER A 164 7.70 -1.49 -0.14
N GLY A 165 8.83 -2.15 0.14
CA GLY A 165 8.92 -3.61 0.18
C GLY A 165 8.14 -4.24 1.34
N LEU A 166 8.03 -3.53 2.48
CA LEU A 166 7.22 -3.98 3.62
C LEU A 166 5.73 -3.98 3.26
N PHE A 167 5.24 -2.88 2.67
CA PHE A 167 3.85 -2.77 2.24
C PHE A 167 3.50 -3.81 1.17
N ALA A 168 4.40 -4.06 0.22
CA ALA A 168 4.18 -5.06 -0.82
C ALA A 168 4.00 -6.46 -0.23
N ARG A 169 4.87 -6.83 0.71
CA ARG A 169 4.80 -8.13 1.41
C ARG A 169 3.53 -8.25 2.26
N ALA A 170 3.11 -7.17 2.94
CA ALA A 170 1.86 -7.17 3.69
C ALA A 170 0.65 -7.39 2.78
N VAL A 171 0.56 -6.68 1.64
CA VAL A 171 -0.55 -6.87 0.69
C VAL A 171 -0.56 -8.30 0.14
N ARG A 172 0.60 -8.80 -0.30
CA ARG A 172 0.73 -10.17 -0.81
C ARG A 172 0.31 -11.21 0.24
N ARG A 173 0.76 -11.07 1.49
CA ARG A 173 0.40 -11.99 2.57
C ARG A 173 -1.08 -11.90 2.92
N GLY A 174 -1.65 -10.69 2.96
CA GLY A 174 -3.08 -10.49 3.21
C GLY A 174 -3.96 -11.08 2.10
N LEU A 175 -3.56 -10.99 0.83
CA LEU A 175 -4.26 -11.67 -0.28
C LEU A 175 -4.30 -13.19 -0.10
N VAL A 176 -3.18 -13.76 0.33
CA VAL A 176 -3.07 -15.18 0.60
C VAL A 176 -3.93 -15.60 1.81
N ALA A 177 -3.88 -14.84 2.91
CA ALA A 177 -4.68 -15.12 4.11
C ALA A 177 -6.19 -15.05 3.82
N GLU A 178 -6.65 -14.02 3.11
CA GLU A 178 -8.06 -13.89 2.72
C GLU A 178 -8.51 -14.99 1.75
N ALA A 179 -7.63 -15.45 0.86
CA ALA A 179 -7.90 -16.62 0.03
C ALA A 179 -7.99 -17.90 0.87
N CYS A 180 -7.27 -17.99 1.99
CA CYS A 180 -7.37 -19.11 2.91
C CYS A 180 -8.72 -19.14 3.63
N ASP A 181 -9.19 -17.97 4.09
CA ASP A 181 -10.47 -17.84 4.78
C ASP A 181 -11.69 -17.94 3.84
N SER A 182 -11.47 -17.89 2.51
CA SER A 182 -12.54 -17.95 1.53
C SER A 182 -13.11 -19.36 1.41
N THR A 183 -14.42 -19.47 1.62
CA THR A 183 -15.16 -20.72 1.42
C THR A 183 -15.45 -21.02 -0.05
N VAL A 184 -15.08 -20.12 -0.97
CA VAL A 184 -15.30 -20.31 -2.41
C VAL A 184 -14.12 -21.11 -2.98
N PRO A 185 -14.36 -22.28 -3.59
CA PRO A 185 -13.31 -23.03 -4.26
C PRO A 185 -12.78 -22.23 -5.45
N LEU A 186 -11.47 -22.02 -5.51
CA LEU A 186 -10.80 -21.49 -6.68
C LEU A 186 -10.21 -22.67 -7.47
N PRO A 187 -10.76 -23.03 -8.66
CA PRO A 187 -10.17 -24.06 -9.49
C PRO A 187 -8.73 -23.67 -9.85
N ASP A 188 -7.80 -24.62 -9.74
CA ASP A 188 -6.38 -24.48 -10.10
C ASP A 188 -5.58 -23.41 -9.33
N ALA A 189 -6.10 -22.90 -8.21
CA ALA A 189 -5.32 -22.01 -7.34
C ALA A 189 -4.24 -22.77 -6.56
N PRO A 190 -3.05 -22.17 -6.31
CA PRO A 190 -2.08 -22.74 -5.39
C PRO A 190 -2.70 -23.04 -4.02
N GLY A 191 -2.35 -24.19 -3.44
CA GLY A 191 -2.70 -24.52 -2.06
C GLY A 191 -1.80 -23.79 -1.08
N VAL A 192 -2.38 -23.10 -0.10
CA VAL A 192 -1.63 -22.45 0.98
C VAL A 192 -1.99 -23.05 2.33
N ILE A 193 -0.96 -23.25 3.15
CA ILE A 193 -1.05 -23.73 4.52
C ILE A 193 -0.30 -22.72 5.39
N GLU A 194 -0.97 -22.14 6.39
CA GLU A 194 -0.31 -21.37 7.44
C GLU A 194 -0.03 -22.29 8.63
N LEU A 195 1.21 -22.26 9.13
CA LEU A 195 1.66 -23.09 10.23
C LEU A 195 2.13 -22.23 11.40
N ASP A 196 1.90 -22.70 12.62
CA ASP A 196 2.53 -22.14 13.81
C ASP A 196 4.00 -22.59 13.92
N ARG A 197 4.69 -22.11 14.96
CA ARG A 197 6.11 -22.42 15.19
C ARG A 197 6.40 -23.88 15.50
N SER A 198 5.38 -24.64 15.91
CA SER A 198 5.48 -26.09 16.19
C SER A 198 5.11 -26.95 14.98
N GLY A 199 4.70 -26.34 13.86
CA GLY A 199 4.23 -27.03 12.66
C GLY A 199 2.74 -27.38 12.70
N GLY A 200 1.98 -26.87 13.67
CA GLY A 200 0.52 -27.01 13.72
C GLY A 200 -0.15 -26.10 12.69
N VAL A 201 -1.25 -26.57 12.08
CA VAL A 201 -1.97 -25.80 11.05
C VAL A 201 -2.80 -24.69 11.71
N LEU A 202 -2.56 -23.44 11.29
CA LEU A 202 -3.32 -22.25 11.66
C LEU A 202 -4.43 -21.93 10.64
N GLY A 203 -4.20 -22.23 9.36
CA GLY A 203 -5.14 -21.97 8.29
C GLY A 203 -4.80 -22.74 7.01
N LEU A 204 -5.82 -22.98 6.19
CA LEU A 204 -5.75 -23.72 4.93
C LEU A 204 -6.59 -22.99 3.88
N SER A 205 -6.11 -22.89 2.65
CA SER A 205 -6.96 -22.48 1.54
C SER A 205 -7.90 -23.57 1.06
N SER A 206 -9.02 -23.16 0.46
CA SER A 206 -9.98 -24.08 -0.17
C SER A 206 -9.34 -24.97 -1.24
N SER A 207 -8.27 -24.50 -1.88
CA SER A 207 -7.43 -25.27 -2.81
C SER A 207 -6.42 -26.20 -2.13
N ALA A 208 -6.06 -26.00 -0.87
CA ALA A 208 -5.02 -26.75 -0.19
C ALA A 208 -5.46 -28.19 0.16
N GLU A 209 -6.71 -28.38 0.59
CA GLU A 209 -7.24 -29.70 0.94
C GLU A 209 -7.16 -30.72 -0.21
N PRO A 210 -7.67 -30.45 -1.43
CA PRO A 210 -7.58 -31.40 -2.53
C PRO A 210 -6.13 -31.67 -2.96
N LEU A 211 -5.26 -30.65 -2.92
CA LEU A 211 -3.82 -30.82 -3.24
C LEU A 211 -3.09 -31.67 -2.18
N LEU A 212 -3.45 -31.54 -0.91
CA LEU A 212 -2.92 -32.39 0.17
C LEU A 212 -3.40 -33.84 0.05
N ALA A 213 -4.65 -34.06 -0.35
CA ALA A 213 -5.18 -35.39 -0.61
C ALA A 213 -4.39 -36.08 -1.75
N GLU A 214 -4.13 -35.35 -2.84
CA GLU A 214 -3.32 -35.83 -3.96
C GLU A 214 -1.88 -36.17 -3.52
N LEU A 215 -1.23 -35.27 -2.79
CA LEU A 215 0.13 -35.48 -2.26
C LEU A 215 0.23 -36.67 -1.28
N SER A 216 -0.84 -36.95 -0.55
CA SER A 216 -0.91 -38.09 0.39
C SER A 216 -1.29 -39.42 -0.29
N GLY A 217 -1.46 -39.42 -1.62
CA GLY A 217 -1.79 -40.61 -2.40
C GLY A 217 -3.27 -41.02 -2.34
N GLY A 218 -4.13 -40.16 -1.78
CA GLY A 218 -5.58 -40.32 -1.83
C GLY A 218 -6.11 -39.70 -3.11
N THR A 219 -6.32 -40.51 -4.15
CA THR A 219 -7.03 -40.04 -5.35
C THR A 219 -8.53 -39.94 -5.03
N VAL A 220 -9.15 -38.81 -5.40
CA VAL A 220 -10.61 -38.58 -5.38
C VAL A 220 -11.30 -39.47 -6.40
#